data_AF-A0AAD8HAU1-F1
#
_entry.id   AF-A0AAD8HAU1-F1
#
_cell.length_a   1.000
_cell.length_b   1.000
_cell.length_c   1.000
_cell.angle_alpha   90.00
_cell.angle_beta   90.00
_cell.angle_gamma   90.00
#
_symmetry.space_group_name_H-M   'P 1'
#
loop_
_entity.id
_entity.type
_entity.pdbx_description
1 polymer ?
#
loop_
_entity_poly.entity_id
_entity_poly.type
_entity_poly.pdbx_seq_one_letter_code
_entity_poly.pdbx_strand_id
1 'polypeptide(L)'
;MEPLNTITGRAIDRKEPIKEFKNLEIRDDVIDKLGEKESDILDKIQDLYATQDMLERKFGDGCYKLNRLQRRIEWKLEEVEGLKQYLYELYEKPKIQIVKLHKAIHHHGSTMDLVKERQLFKQIKKARGEAIQVMMSPPKVRIRWGEIPDTKEDVKELIEVRLNEIEELRIKRMKYWEHGRLDFKKAAIEKKIAILKSKLENIRQMKVEASKTTT
;
A
#
# COMPACT_ATOMS: atom_id res chain seq x y z
N MET A 1 13.66 87.82 -71.75
CA MET A 1 12.63 87.30 -70.82
C MET A 1 12.17 85.98 -71.37
N GLU A 2 12.63 84.87 -70.79
CA GLU A 2 12.12 83.53 -71.10
C GLU A 2 11.01 83.16 -70.10
N PRO A 3 9.93 82.48 -70.53
CA PRO A 3 9.12 81.68 -69.63
C PRO A 3 9.42 80.19 -69.81
N LEU A 4 9.59 79.57 -68.64
CA LEU A 4 10.02 78.21 -68.34
C LEU A 4 8.98 77.12 -68.64
N ASN A 5 9.55 75.94 -68.80
CA ASN A 5 8.97 74.63 -69.11
C ASN A 5 7.82 74.13 -68.22
N THR A 6 7.03 73.31 -68.91
CA THR A 6 6.17 72.20 -68.47
C THR A 6 6.65 71.42 -67.24
N ILE A 7 5.73 71.19 -66.29
CA ILE A 7 5.86 70.16 -65.25
C ILE A 7 4.79 69.09 -65.51
N THR A 8 5.24 67.95 -66.04
CA THR A 8 4.51 66.69 -66.02
C THR A 8 4.60 66.08 -64.62
N GLY A 9 3.49 66.11 -63.89
CA GLY A 9 3.34 65.50 -62.57
C GLY A 9 3.13 63.98 -62.66
N ARG A 10 4.11 63.26 -62.14
CA ARG A 10 4.32 61.81 -62.08
C ARG A 10 3.09 60.95 -61.74
N ALA A 11 3.00 59.81 -62.43
CA ALA A 11 2.22 58.65 -62.01
C ALA A 11 2.68 58.18 -60.62
N ILE A 12 1.74 58.06 -59.69
CA ILE A 12 1.96 57.44 -58.39
C ILE A 12 1.94 55.92 -58.64
N ASP A 13 3.13 55.31 -58.63
CA ASP A 13 3.30 53.87 -58.55
C ASP A 13 2.61 53.36 -57.28
N ARG A 14 1.46 52.70 -57.45
CA ARG A 14 0.82 51.90 -56.41
C ARG A 14 1.69 50.66 -56.18
N LYS A 15 2.66 50.75 -55.27
CA LYS A 15 3.34 49.56 -54.75
C LYS A 15 2.31 48.66 -54.07
N GLU A 16 2.31 47.40 -54.49
CA GLU A 16 1.31 46.37 -54.17
C GLU A 16 1.15 46.12 -52.66
N PRO A 17 -0.09 46.14 -52.11
CA PRO A 17 -0.38 45.69 -50.75
C PRO A 17 -0.35 44.16 -50.58
N ILE A 18 -0.33 43.40 -51.68
CA ILE A 18 -0.76 41.99 -51.73
C ILE A 18 0.17 41.03 -50.97
N LYS A 19 1.45 41.40 -50.75
CA LYS A 19 2.41 40.54 -50.04
C LYS A 19 2.24 40.56 -48.52
N GLU A 20 1.76 41.67 -47.94
CA GLU A 20 1.57 41.78 -46.49
C GLU A 20 0.31 41.05 -46.02
N PHE A 21 -0.78 41.09 -46.80
CA PHE A 21 -2.02 40.39 -46.48
C PHE A 21 -1.87 38.86 -46.45
N LYS A 22 -1.14 38.28 -47.40
CA LYS A 22 -0.88 36.83 -47.41
C LYS A 22 -0.02 36.38 -46.21
N ASN A 23 0.90 37.22 -45.76
CA ASN A 23 1.73 36.93 -44.59
C ASN A 23 0.96 37.02 -43.27
N LEU A 24 -0.06 37.88 -43.18
CA LEU A 24 -0.97 37.96 -42.03
C LEU A 24 -1.90 36.73 -41.97
N GLU A 25 -2.50 36.35 -43.09
CA GLU A 25 -3.42 35.21 -43.19
C GLU A 25 -2.73 33.89 -42.85
N ILE A 26 -1.50 33.66 -43.35
CA ILE A 26 -0.67 32.48 -42.98
C ILE A 26 -0.35 32.46 -41.48
N ARG A 27 -0.26 33.62 -40.83
CA ARG A 27 0.15 33.75 -39.43
C ARG A 27 -1.01 33.51 -38.47
N ASP A 28 -2.19 34.03 -38.79
CA ASP A 28 -3.41 33.75 -38.03
C ASP A 28 -3.74 32.25 -38.11
N ASP A 29 -3.59 31.64 -39.29
CA ASP A 29 -3.66 30.19 -39.49
C ASP A 29 -2.70 29.38 -38.59
N VAL A 30 -1.48 29.89 -38.36
CA VAL A 30 -0.49 29.23 -37.49
C VAL A 30 -0.86 29.40 -36.02
N ILE A 31 -1.35 30.57 -35.62
CA ILE A 31 -1.80 30.83 -34.24
C ILE A 31 -2.99 29.96 -33.89
N ASP A 32 -3.94 29.80 -34.81
CA ASP A 32 -5.12 28.94 -34.64
C ASP A 32 -4.72 27.47 -34.50
N LYS A 33 -3.85 26.96 -35.38
CA LYS A 33 -3.29 25.59 -35.29
C LYS A 33 -2.50 25.36 -34.00
N LEU A 34 -1.80 26.37 -33.48
CA LEU A 34 -1.14 26.29 -32.18
C LEU A 34 -2.15 26.33 -31.03
N GLY A 35 -3.26 27.06 -31.17
CA GLY A 35 -4.38 27.08 -30.24
C GLY A 35 -5.08 25.72 -30.12
N GLU A 36 -5.36 25.08 -31.24
CA GLU A 36 -5.91 23.71 -31.27
C GLU A 36 -4.99 22.72 -30.55
N LYS A 37 -3.68 22.75 -30.86
CA LYS A 37 -2.68 21.91 -30.19
C LYS A 37 -2.55 22.20 -28.70
N GLU A 38 -2.70 23.46 -28.29
CA GLU A 38 -2.70 23.86 -26.89
C GLU A 38 -3.91 23.25 -26.17
N SER A 39 -5.11 23.36 -26.76
CA SER A 39 -6.34 22.74 -26.23
C SER A 39 -6.20 21.23 -26.10
N ASP A 40 -5.74 20.54 -27.15
CA ASP A 40 -5.52 19.09 -27.14
C ASP A 40 -4.56 18.62 -26.04
N ILE A 41 -3.53 19.41 -25.74
CA ILE A 41 -2.56 19.10 -24.68
C ILE A 41 -3.16 19.34 -23.31
N LEU A 42 -3.96 20.40 -23.14
CA LEU A 42 -4.66 20.68 -21.88
C LEU A 42 -5.65 19.56 -21.56
N ASP A 43 -6.44 19.10 -22.54
CA ASP A 43 -7.38 17.99 -22.37
C ASP A 43 -6.64 16.70 -21.94
N LYS A 44 -5.53 16.37 -22.61
CA LYS A 44 -4.68 15.21 -22.23
C LYS A 44 -4.09 15.34 -20.83
N ILE A 45 -3.71 16.54 -20.40
CA ILE A 45 -3.22 16.77 -19.04
C ILE A 45 -4.35 16.55 -18.03
N GLN A 46 -5.56 17.04 -18.32
CA GLN A 46 -6.73 16.88 -17.47
C GLN A 46 -7.13 15.41 -17.32
N ASP A 47 -7.14 14.64 -18.41
CA ASP A 47 -7.39 13.19 -18.40
C ASP A 47 -6.36 12.43 -17.55
N LEU A 48 -5.09 12.81 -17.64
CA LEU A 48 -4.02 12.22 -16.83
C LEU A 48 -4.18 12.53 -15.35
N TYR A 49 -4.60 13.75 -14.99
CA TYR A 49 -4.93 14.10 -13.60
C TYR A 49 -6.13 13.31 -13.08
N ALA A 50 -7.19 13.17 -13.87
CA ALA A 50 -8.35 12.35 -13.50
C ALA A 50 -7.95 10.87 -13.30
N THR A 51 -7.08 10.35 -14.16
CA THR A 51 -6.52 9.01 -14.04
C THR A 51 -5.68 8.87 -12.77
N GLN A 52 -4.86 9.88 -12.43
CA GLN A 52 -4.07 9.89 -11.21
C GLN A 52 -4.95 9.86 -9.95
N ASP A 53 -5.98 10.70 -9.87
CA ASP A 53 -6.92 10.74 -8.74
C ASP A 53 -7.66 9.39 -8.60
N MET A 54 -8.11 8.79 -9.70
CA MET A 54 -8.73 7.46 -9.69
C MET A 54 -7.78 6.38 -9.15
N LEU A 55 -6.49 6.44 -9.51
CA LEU A 55 -5.47 5.51 -8.99
C LEU A 55 -5.19 5.74 -7.51
N GLU A 56 -5.15 7.00 -7.06
CA GLU A 56 -4.95 7.35 -5.64
C GLU A 56 -6.10 6.85 -4.76
N ARG A 57 -7.35 7.00 -5.21
CA ARG A 57 -8.53 6.44 -4.51
C ARG A 57 -8.47 4.92 -4.41
N LYS A 58 -8.19 4.25 -5.54
CA LYS A 58 -8.02 2.78 -5.56
C LYS A 58 -6.87 2.32 -4.67
N PHE A 59 -5.80 3.11 -4.56
CA PHE A 59 -4.68 2.84 -3.66
C PHE A 59 -5.09 2.99 -2.19
N GLY A 60 -5.79 4.07 -1.83
CA GLY A 60 -6.33 4.26 -0.48
C GLY A 60 -7.16 3.06 -0.01
N ASP A 61 -8.08 2.60 -0.86
CA ASP A 61 -8.89 1.40 -0.60
C ASP A 61 -8.04 0.12 -0.46
N GLY A 62 -7.00 -0.01 -1.29
CA GLY A 62 -6.04 -1.10 -1.25
C GLY A 62 -5.23 -1.13 0.05
N CYS A 63 -4.71 0.02 0.49
CA CYS A 63 -3.99 0.18 1.76
C CYS A 63 -4.87 -0.15 2.96
N TYR A 64 -6.14 0.28 2.94
CA TYR A 64 -7.09 -0.08 3.99
C TYR A 64 -7.29 -1.60 4.08
N LYS A 65 -7.47 -2.28 2.93
CA LYS A 65 -7.59 -3.74 2.87
C LYS A 65 -6.32 -4.45 3.36
N LEU A 66 -5.14 -3.97 2.97
CA LEU A 66 -3.85 -4.49 3.43
C LEU A 66 -3.68 -4.35 4.95
N ASN A 67 -3.99 -3.18 5.51
CA ASN A 67 -3.94 -2.94 6.96
C ASN A 67 -4.93 -3.83 7.72
N ARG A 68 -6.13 -4.05 7.16
CA ARG A 68 -7.12 -4.96 7.75
C ARG A 68 -6.64 -6.42 7.73
N LEU A 69 -5.99 -6.86 6.65
CA LEU A 69 -5.37 -8.19 6.57
C LEU A 69 -4.23 -8.32 7.57
N GLN A 70 -3.38 -7.29 7.70
CA GLN A 70 -2.27 -7.27 8.63
C GLN A 70 -2.75 -7.42 10.09
N ARG A 71 -3.75 -6.63 10.51
CA ARG A 71 -4.35 -6.77 11.86
C ARG A 71 -4.96 -8.16 12.09
N ARG A 72 -5.55 -8.77 11.07
CA ARG A 72 -6.09 -10.13 11.17
C ARG A 72 -4.99 -11.19 11.36
N ILE A 73 -3.85 -11.02 10.68
CA ILE A 73 -2.67 -11.87 10.86
C ILE A 73 -2.14 -11.72 12.29
N GLU A 74 -1.96 -10.48 12.76
CA GLU A 74 -1.49 -10.18 14.12
C GLU A 74 -2.40 -10.81 15.18
N TRP A 75 -3.72 -10.62 15.04
CA TRP A 75 -4.68 -11.19 15.97
C TRP A 75 -4.63 -12.73 16.02
N LYS A 76 -4.51 -13.39 14.86
CA LYS A 76 -4.37 -14.85 14.82
C LYS A 76 -3.02 -15.33 15.39
N LEU A 77 -1.95 -14.56 15.21
CA LEU A 77 -0.65 -14.88 15.81
C LEU A 77 -0.72 -14.81 17.34
N GLU A 78 -1.35 -13.78 17.89
CA GLU A 78 -1.61 -13.67 19.34
C GLU A 78 -2.43 -14.88 19.85
N GLU A 79 -3.46 -15.31 19.10
CA GLU A 79 -4.26 -16.50 19.43
C GLU A 79 -3.39 -17.77 19.48
N VAL A 80 -2.52 -17.98 18.47
CA VAL A 80 -1.57 -19.10 18.43
C VAL A 80 -0.59 -19.07 19.60
N GLU A 81 -0.06 -17.90 19.97
CA GLU A 81 0.83 -17.75 21.13
C GLU A 81 0.11 -18.10 22.43
N GLY A 82 -1.14 -17.64 22.59
CA GLY A 82 -1.99 -18.01 23.73
C GLY A 82 -2.22 -19.52 23.82
N LEU A 83 -2.52 -20.18 22.70
CA LEU A 83 -2.74 -21.63 22.65
C LEU A 83 -1.45 -22.43 22.95
N LYS A 84 -0.29 -21.97 22.47
CA LYS A 84 1.01 -22.58 22.81
C LYS A 84 1.30 -22.46 24.31
N GLN A 85 1.03 -21.30 24.89
CA GLN A 85 1.20 -21.10 26.33
C GLN A 85 0.26 -22.00 27.14
N TYR A 86 -0.99 -22.15 26.71
CA TYR A 86 -1.96 -23.07 27.30
C TYR A 86 -1.45 -24.52 27.27
N LEU A 87 -0.96 -24.98 26.12
CA LEU A 87 -0.40 -26.32 25.96
C LEU A 87 0.82 -26.56 26.88
N TYR A 88 1.69 -25.56 27.00
CA TYR A 88 2.86 -25.63 27.87
C TYR A 88 2.46 -25.74 29.36
N GLU A 89 1.60 -24.84 29.84
CA GLU A 89 1.21 -24.76 31.25
C GLU A 89 0.44 -26.01 31.71
N LEU A 90 -0.49 -26.53 30.90
CA LEU A 90 -1.33 -27.66 31.31
C LEU A 90 -0.70 -29.03 31.08
N TYR A 91 0.06 -29.20 29.99
CA TYR A 91 0.49 -30.53 29.57
C TYR A 91 2.00 -30.75 29.67
N GLU A 92 2.82 -29.74 29.37
CA GLU A 92 4.27 -29.93 29.29
C GLU A 92 4.98 -29.65 30.62
N LYS A 93 4.64 -28.54 31.27
CA LYS A 93 5.22 -28.14 32.56
C LYS A 93 5.00 -29.20 33.65
N PRO A 94 3.81 -29.81 33.83
CA PRO A 94 3.63 -30.90 34.78
C PRO A 94 4.44 -32.15 34.42
N LYS A 95 4.55 -32.48 33.12
CA LYS A 95 5.35 -33.63 32.67
C LYS A 95 6.84 -33.44 33.00
N ILE A 96 7.38 -32.24 32.78
CA ILE A 96 8.77 -31.90 33.12
C ILE A 96 9.00 -32.00 34.62
N GLN A 97 8.06 -31.51 35.45
CA GLN A 97 8.15 -31.62 36.90
C GLN A 97 8.14 -33.07 37.37
N ILE A 98 7.26 -33.92 36.82
CA ILE A 98 7.22 -35.36 37.11
C ILE A 98 8.55 -36.04 36.73
N VAL A 99 9.09 -35.76 35.54
CA VAL A 99 10.37 -36.35 35.09
C VAL A 99 11.54 -35.90 35.97
N LYS A 100 11.59 -34.62 36.37
CA LYS A 100 12.62 -34.11 37.30
C LYS A 100 12.53 -34.80 38.67
N LEU A 101 11.31 -34.99 39.19
CA LEU A 101 11.09 -35.72 40.43
C LEU A 101 11.53 -37.19 40.31
N HIS A 102 11.17 -37.87 39.22
CA HIS A 102 11.56 -39.26 38.98
C HIS A 102 13.09 -39.43 38.88
N LYS A 103 13.78 -38.51 38.20
CA LYS A 103 15.25 -38.52 38.14
C LYS A 103 15.89 -38.24 39.50
N ALA A 104 15.35 -37.29 40.28
CA ALA A 104 15.82 -37.03 41.64
C ALA A 104 15.68 -38.26 42.56
N ILE A 105 14.60 -39.03 42.40
CA ILE A 105 14.39 -40.30 43.11
C ILE A 105 15.48 -41.34 42.75
N HIS A 106 15.80 -41.50 41.46
CA HIS A 106 16.80 -42.47 41.02
C HIS A 106 18.26 -42.09 41.36
N HIS A 107 18.60 -40.80 41.41
CA HIS A 107 19.96 -40.35 41.71
C HIS A 107 20.30 -40.30 43.20
N HIS A 108 19.30 -40.26 44.09
CA HIS A 108 19.53 -40.20 45.54
C HIS A 108 19.43 -41.54 46.26
N GLY A 109 19.32 -42.66 45.53
CA GLY A 109 19.50 -44.01 46.06
C GLY A 109 18.62 -44.36 47.27
N SER A 110 17.46 -43.71 47.40
CA SER A 110 16.65 -43.80 48.62
C SER A 110 15.28 -44.36 48.28
N THR A 111 14.99 -45.50 48.91
CA THR A 111 13.65 -46.00 49.25
C THR A 111 12.85 -44.88 49.90
N MET A 112 12.26 -44.01 49.08
CA MET A 112 11.42 -42.93 49.55
C MET A 112 10.09 -43.54 49.98
N ASP A 113 9.81 -43.47 51.29
CA ASP A 113 8.60 -43.98 51.92
C ASP A 113 7.35 -43.53 51.14
N LEU A 114 6.51 -44.48 50.71
CA LEU A 114 5.32 -44.31 49.86
C LEU A 114 4.39 -43.17 50.34
N VAL A 115 4.48 -42.82 51.63
CA VAL A 115 3.79 -41.70 52.27
C VAL A 115 4.24 -40.34 51.72
N LYS A 116 5.55 -40.11 51.55
CA LYS A 116 6.10 -38.87 50.98
C LYS A 116 5.78 -38.76 49.50
N GLU A 117 5.78 -39.88 48.78
CA GLU A 117 5.38 -39.93 47.38
C GLU A 117 3.88 -39.59 47.22
N ARG A 118 3.01 -40.15 48.06
CA ARG A 118 1.57 -39.77 48.10
C ARG A 118 1.34 -38.30 48.48
N GLN A 119 2.14 -37.74 49.38
CA GLN A 119 2.07 -36.32 49.73
C GLN A 119 2.47 -35.42 48.57
N LEU A 120 3.53 -35.78 47.84
CA LEU A 120 3.94 -35.10 46.61
C LEU A 120 2.88 -35.18 45.52
N PHE A 121 2.27 -36.35 45.30
CA PHE A 121 1.15 -36.47 44.36
C PHE A 121 -0.06 -35.61 44.77
N LYS A 122 -0.37 -35.52 46.08
CA LYS A 122 -1.40 -34.58 46.58
C LYS A 122 -1.02 -33.12 46.32
N GLN A 123 0.24 -32.74 46.54
CA GLN A 123 0.71 -31.38 46.27
C GLN A 123 0.68 -31.05 44.78
N ILE A 124 1.05 -31.99 43.91
CA ILE A 124 0.95 -31.83 42.44
C ILE A 124 -0.52 -31.71 42.03
N LYS A 125 -1.41 -32.53 42.60
CA LYS A 125 -2.85 -32.48 42.30
C LYS A 125 -3.48 -31.16 42.79
N LYS A 126 -3.04 -30.65 43.95
CA LYS A 126 -3.43 -29.33 44.49
C LYS A 126 -2.88 -28.19 43.64
N ALA A 127 -1.59 -28.23 43.28
CA ALA A 127 -0.96 -27.24 42.40
C ALA A 127 -1.57 -27.23 41.00
N ARG A 128 -2.01 -28.39 40.47
CA ARG A 128 -2.83 -28.46 39.25
C ARG A 128 -4.18 -27.79 39.44
N GLY A 129 -4.87 -28.06 40.55
CA GLY A 129 -6.14 -27.39 40.88
C GLY A 129 -6.00 -25.87 41.01
N GLU A 130 -4.94 -25.40 41.68
CA GLU A 130 -4.62 -23.98 41.85
C GLU A 130 -4.18 -23.33 40.53
N ALA A 131 -3.42 -24.04 39.68
CA ALA A 131 -3.06 -23.55 38.35
C ALA A 131 -4.29 -23.43 37.44
N ILE A 132 -5.25 -24.36 37.53
CA ILE A 132 -6.55 -24.24 36.86
C ILE A 132 -7.33 -23.03 37.41
N GLN A 133 -7.30 -22.79 38.71
CA GLN A 133 -7.97 -21.64 39.35
C GLN A 133 -7.34 -20.28 38.99
N VAL A 134 -6.01 -20.22 38.90
CA VAL A 134 -5.26 -19.02 38.43
C VAL A 134 -5.43 -18.83 36.92
N MET A 135 -5.57 -19.90 36.13
CA MET A 135 -5.89 -19.84 34.70
C MET A 135 -7.35 -19.50 34.40
N MET A 136 -8.25 -19.56 35.39
CA MET A 136 -9.59 -18.95 35.31
C MET A 136 -9.57 -17.43 35.51
N SER A 137 -8.41 -16.84 35.86
CA SER A 137 -8.16 -15.44 35.57
C SER A 137 -7.73 -15.33 34.11
N PRO A 138 -8.43 -14.55 33.28
CA PRO A 138 -8.25 -14.57 31.85
C PRO A 138 -6.80 -14.20 31.52
N PRO A 139 -6.07 -15.01 30.72
CA PRO A 139 -4.81 -14.54 30.18
C PRO A 139 -5.09 -13.24 29.40
N LYS A 140 -4.10 -12.34 29.37
CA LYS A 140 -4.15 -11.09 28.59
C LYS A 140 -4.42 -11.31 27.09
N VAL A 141 -4.43 -12.56 26.63
CA VAL A 141 -4.76 -13.00 25.28
C VAL A 141 -6.22 -13.43 25.24
N ARG A 142 -7.06 -12.69 24.49
CA ARG A 142 -8.46 -13.03 24.19
C ARG A 142 -8.52 -14.28 23.31
N ILE A 143 -8.28 -15.45 23.88
CA ILE A 143 -8.74 -16.71 23.30
C ILE A 143 -10.27 -16.68 23.37
N ARG A 144 -10.98 -17.06 22.30
CA ARG A 144 -12.43 -17.27 22.39
C ARG A 144 -12.65 -18.57 23.17
N TRP A 145 -12.82 -18.43 24.49
CA TRP A 145 -12.96 -19.52 25.47
C TRP A 145 -14.14 -20.49 25.25
N GLY A 146 -14.98 -20.25 24.23
CA GLY A 146 -16.13 -21.10 23.92
C GLY A 146 -15.81 -22.41 23.19
N GLU A 147 -14.57 -22.60 22.73
CA GLU A 147 -14.14 -23.75 21.91
C GLU A 147 -12.75 -24.24 22.33
N ILE A 148 -12.37 -24.14 23.61
CA ILE A 148 -11.08 -24.70 24.03
C ILE A 148 -11.22 -26.21 24.09
N PRO A 149 -10.43 -26.96 23.32
CA PRO A 149 -10.56 -28.39 23.31
C PRO A 149 -10.08 -29.04 24.60
N ASP A 150 -10.71 -30.14 24.98
CA ASP A 150 -10.46 -30.84 26.23
C ASP A 150 -9.15 -31.63 26.24
N THR A 151 -8.58 -31.94 25.05
CA THR A 151 -7.37 -32.76 24.93
C THR A 151 -6.16 -32.00 24.39
N LYS A 152 -4.95 -32.54 24.66
CA LYS A 152 -3.69 -31.98 24.16
C LYS A 152 -3.63 -32.01 22.64
N GLU A 153 -4.13 -33.10 22.05
CA GLU A 153 -4.13 -33.37 20.62
C GLU A 153 -5.02 -32.35 19.89
N ASP A 154 -6.22 -32.10 20.40
CA ASP A 154 -7.13 -31.12 19.81
C ASP A 154 -6.58 -29.68 19.88
N VAL A 155 -5.87 -29.32 20.95
CA VAL A 155 -5.20 -28.00 21.06
C VAL A 155 -4.10 -27.88 20.00
N LYS A 156 -3.39 -28.95 19.67
CA LYS A 156 -2.38 -28.95 18.60
C LYS A 156 -3.02 -28.82 17.23
N GLU A 157 -4.11 -29.55 16.96
CA GLU A 157 -4.87 -29.41 15.72
C GLU A 157 -5.39 -27.98 15.56
N LEU A 158 -5.92 -27.38 16.62
CA LEU A 158 -6.38 -25.99 16.59
C LEU A 158 -5.23 -25.02 16.25
N ILE A 159 -4.04 -25.21 16.84
CA ILE A 159 -2.85 -24.41 16.50
C ILE A 159 -2.51 -24.57 15.01
N GLU A 160 -2.54 -25.78 14.48
CA GLU A 160 -2.22 -26.06 13.07
C GLU A 160 -3.23 -25.39 12.12
N VAL A 161 -4.53 -25.51 12.42
CA VAL A 161 -5.59 -24.82 11.68
C VAL A 161 -5.35 -23.30 11.68
N ARG A 162 -5.04 -22.70 12.85
CA ARG A 162 -4.77 -21.26 12.95
C ARG A 162 -3.52 -20.85 12.16
N LEU A 163 -2.47 -21.66 12.14
CA LEU A 163 -1.27 -21.41 11.36
C LEU A 163 -1.55 -21.45 9.85
N ASN A 164 -2.36 -22.39 9.39
CA ASN A 164 -2.79 -22.47 7.99
C ASN A 164 -3.60 -21.23 7.58
N GLU A 165 -4.54 -20.79 8.42
CA GLU A 165 -5.30 -19.56 8.17
C GLU A 165 -4.39 -18.31 8.12
N ILE A 166 -3.35 -18.25 8.96
CA ILE A 166 -2.34 -17.17 8.91
C ILE A 166 -1.61 -17.17 7.56
N GLU A 167 -1.22 -18.35 7.08
CA GLU A 167 -0.48 -18.47 5.82
C GLU A 167 -1.36 -18.11 4.62
N GLU A 168 -2.62 -18.51 4.60
CA GLU A 168 -3.60 -18.07 3.61
C GLU A 168 -3.74 -16.53 3.59
N LEU A 169 -3.81 -15.91 4.77
CA LEU A 169 -3.89 -14.46 4.89
C LEU A 169 -2.60 -13.77 4.41
N ARG A 170 -1.43 -14.35 4.64
CA ARG A 170 -0.13 -13.85 4.13
C ARG A 170 -0.08 -13.92 2.61
N ILE A 171 -0.45 -15.05 2.01
CA ILE A 171 -0.53 -15.21 0.55
C ILE A 171 -1.51 -14.18 -0.02
N LYS A 172 -2.68 -14.01 0.59
CA LYS A 172 -3.66 -13.00 0.18
C LYS A 172 -3.09 -11.58 0.25
N ARG A 173 -2.39 -11.25 1.34
CA ARG A 173 -1.72 -9.95 1.52
C ARG A 173 -0.65 -9.72 0.44
N MET A 174 0.19 -10.72 0.15
CA MET A 174 1.20 -10.63 -0.92
C MET A 174 0.57 -10.39 -2.29
N LYS A 175 -0.49 -11.13 -2.64
CA LYS A 175 -1.23 -10.92 -3.90
C LYS A 175 -1.75 -9.48 -4.02
N TYR A 176 -2.34 -8.93 -2.95
CA TYR A 176 -2.76 -7.52 -2.93
C TYR A 176 -1.59 -6.55 -3.10
N TRP A 177 -0.43 -6.87 -2.53
CA TRP A 177 0.77 -6.05 -2.63
C TRP A 177 1.36 -6.05 -4.05
N GLU A 178 1.39 -7.22 -4.71
CA GLU A 178 1.82 -7.35 -6.12
C GLU A 178 0.90 -6.60 -7.08
N HIS A 179 -0.42 -6.67 -6.85
CA HIS A 179 -1.39 -5.88 -7.61
C HIS A 179 -1.30 -4.38 -7.31
N GLY A 180 -0.70 -4.02 -6.18
CA GLY A 180 -0.49 -2.68 -5.67
C GLY A 180 0.79 -1.98 -6.15
N ARG A 181 1.52 -2.49 -7.16
CA ARG A 181 2.64 -1.79 -7.85
C ARG A 181 2.17 -0.55 -8.64
N LEU A 182 1.43 0.32 -7.98
CA LEU A 182 0.85 1.56 -8.47
C LEU A 182 1.86 2.70 -8.44
N ASP A 183 2.92 2.60 -7.64
CA ASP A 183 4.00 3.61 -7.57
C ASP A 183 4.67 3.82 -8.94
N PHE A 184 4.89 2.73 -9.69
CA PHE A 184 5.41 2.81 -11.05
C PHE A 184 4.41 3.47 -12.02
N LYS A 185 3.12 3.24 -11.84
CA LYS A 185 2.07 3.83 -12.69
C LYS A 185 1.90 5.31 -12.39
N LYS A 186 1.93 5.71 -11.11
CA LYS A 186 1.89 7.10 -10.67
C LYS A 186 3.12 7.87 -11.18
N ALA A 187 4.32 7.35 -10.97
CA ALA A 187 5.54 7.96 -11.49
C ALA A 187 5.55 8.10 -13.02
N ALA A 188 5.00 7.10 -13.74
CA ALA A 188 4.86 7.18 -15.19
C ALA A 188 3.86 8.26 -15.64
N ILE A 189 2.74 8.44 -14.93
CA ILE A 189 1.75 9.48 -15.19
C ILE A 189 2.35 10.86 -14.89
N GLU A 190 3.03 11.04 -13.76
CA GLU A 190 3.70 12.29 -13.39
C GLU A 190 4.73 12.70 -14.45
N LYS A 191 5.54 11.74 -14.94
CA LYS A 191 6.50 11.97 -16.02
C LYS A 191 5.80 12.39 -17.32
N LYS A 192 4.67 11.77 -17.68
CA LYS A 192 3.88 12.16 -18.87
C LYS A 192 3.31 13.58 -18.73
N ILE A 193 2.77 13.93 -17.56
CA ILE A 193 2.27 15.27 -17.28
C ILE A 193 3.40 16.31 -17.42
N ALA A 194 4.59 16.02 -16.86
CA ALA A 194 5.74 16.91 -16.97
C ALA A 194 6.16 17.16 -18.43
N ILE A 195 6.21 16.11 -19.25
CA ILE A 195 6.51 16.22 -20.68
C ILE A 195 5.46 17.07 -21.40
N LEU A 196 4.17 16.84 -21.13
CA LEU A 196 3.09 17.60 -21.76
C LEU A 196 3.09 19.08 -21.35
N LYS A 197 3.37 19.38 -20.08
CA LYS A 197 3.53 20.76 -19.60
C LYS A 197 4.68 21.47 -20.28
N SER A 198 5.82 20.81 -20.48
CA SER A 198 6.94 21.38 -21.23
C SER A 198 6.56 21.65 -22.70
N LYS A 199 5.82 20.75 -23.34
CA LYS A 199 5.33 20.98 -24.71
C LYS A 199 4.34 22.15 -24.79
N LEU A 200 3.44 22.26 -23.81
CA LEU A 200 2.50 23.37 -23.71
C LEU A 200 3.23 24.71 -23.59
N GLU A 201 4.27 24.76 -22.75
CA GLU A 201 5.08 25.95 -22.57
C GLU A 201 5.81 26.35 -23.87
N ASN A 202 6.37 25.38 -24.59
CA ASN A 202 6.98 25.64 -25.89
C ASN A 202 5.95 26.19 -26.90
N ILE A 203 4.74 25.64 -26.94
CA ILE A 203 3.67 26.14 -27.83
C ILE A 203 3.29 27.58 -27.47
N ARG A 204 3.20 27.90 -26.18
CA ARG A 204 2.93 29.27 -25.71
C ARG A 204 4.03 30.24 -26.11
N GLN A 205 5.30 29.84 -25.98
CA GLN A 205 6.44 30.63 -26.44
C GLN A 205 6.38 30.87 -27.95
N MET A 206 6.10 29.82 -28.74
CA MET A 206 5.93 29.95 -30.20
C MET A 206 4.78 30.88 -30.59
N LYS A 207 3.65 30.86 -29.86
CA LYS A 207 2.54 31.82 -30.09
C LYS A 207 2.97 33.25 -29.78
N VAL A 208 3.71 33.47 -28.70
CA VAL A 208 4.24 34.79 -28.33
C VAL A 208 5.23 35.29 -29.38
N GLU A 209 6.13 34.43 -29.89
CA GLU A 209 7.07 34.78 -30.96
C GLU A 209 6.36 35.09 -32.28
N ALA A 210 5.39 34.27 -32.69
CA ALA A 210 4.54 34.52 -33.85
C ALA A 210 3.72 35.81 -33.73
N SER A 211 3.40 36.20 -32.49
CA SER A 211 2.70 37.45 -32.19
C SER A 211 3.64 38.66 -32.12
N LYS A 212 4.95 38.48 -31.88
CA LYS A 212 5.97 39.55 -31.72
C LYS A 212 6.67 39.93 -33.02
N THR A 213 6.65 39.10 -34.04
CA THR A 213 7.09 39.45 -35.41
C THR A 213 6.18 40.51 -36.09
N THR A 214 5.36 41.20 -35.30
CA THR A 214 4.44 42.31 -35.64
C THR A 214 5.06 43.70 -35.50
N THR A 215 6.25 43.83 -34.92
CA THR A 215 6.98 45.11 -34.79
C THR A 215 8.27 45.08 -35.58
#